data_AF-A0A842N3U6-F1
#
_entry.id   AF-A0A842N3U6-F1
#
_cell.length_a   1.000
_cell.length_b   1.000
_cell.length_c   1.000
_cell.angle_alpha   90.00
_cell.angle_beta   90.00
_cell.angle_gamma   90.00
#
_symmetry.space_group_name_H-M   'P 1'
#
loop_
_entity.id
_entity.type
_entity.pdbx_description
1 polymer ?
#
loop_
_entity_poly.entity_id
_entity_poly.type
_entity_poly.pdbx_seq_one_letter_code
_entity_poly.pdbx_strand_id
1 'polypeptide(L)'
;MFGLYIGIFQLVYLSEPEETPITTEKEEEPHPLIKEATVDEIIKPKTEVIDPDAKVSVHATMEKAIENYRRIKEGKEELTEKEQEVLEKECEAIRQREIIDVDEQNEIIELSDGNKILMGPPTLTRFEKARIMGARALQLSLGAPPFIDIPVSAATSLDISMKELEARVIPITIRRVLPNGNFQNIPLSDFKE
;
A
#
# COMPACT_ATOMS: atom_id res chain seq x y z
N MET A 1 -45.11 11.89 -55.76
CA MET A 1 -44.22 12.98 -55.29
C MET A 1 -43.87 12.65 -53.84
N PHE A 2 -42.74 11.99 -53.56
CA PHE A 2 -41.40 12.61 -53.37
C PHE A 2 -41.44 13.71 -52.31
N GLY A 3 -40.74 13.67 -51.17
CA GLY A 3 -39.76 12.74 -50.58
C GLY A 3 -39.65 13.06 -49.06
N LEU A 4 -39.62 12.05 -48.19
CA LEU A 4 -38.43 11.38 -47.62
C LEU A 4 -37.66 12.20 -46.56
N TYR A 5 -37.97 11.83 -45.32
CA TYR A 5 -37.19 11.98 -44.10
C TYR A 5 -35.80 11.34 -44.27
N ILE A 6 -34.73 12.13 -44.34
CA ILE A 6 -33.35 11.65 -44.21
C ILE A 6 -32.57 12.68 -43.39
N GLY A 7 -32.31 12.31 -42.14
CA GLY A 7 -31.36 12.95 -41.24
C GLY A 7 -30.83 11.89 -40.26
N ILE A 8 -30.50 10.72 -40.81
CA ILE A 8 -29.89 9.59 -40.10
C ILE A 8 -28.39 9.86 -40.01
N PHE A 9 -27.87 9.87 -38.79
CA PHE A 9 -26.71 9.08 -38.37
C PHE A 9 -25.51 9.11 -39.33
N GLN A 10 -24.54 9.98 -39.08
CA GLN A 10 -23.17 9.74 -39.53
C GLN A 10 -22.21 9.76 -38.34
N LEU A 11 -21.98 8.54 -37.88
CA LEU A 11 -20.84 8.09 -37.10
C LEU A 11 -19.57 8.42 -37.91
N VAL A 12 -18.67 9.24 -37.38
CA VAL A 12 -17.32 9.45 -37.95
C VAL A 12 -16.32 9.12 -36.86
N TYR A 13 -15.63 8.00 -37.06
CA TYR A 13 -14.55 7.46 -36.25
C TYR A 13 -13.27 7.51 -37.12
N LEU A 14 -12.15 7.98 -36.52
CA LEU A 14 -10.75 7.98 -37.00
C LEU A 14 -10.47 8.95 -38.18
N SER A 15 -9.38 9.73 -38.27
CA SER A 15 -8.00 9.80 -37.74
C SER A 15 -7.48 11.22 -38.08
N GLU A 16 -6.54 11.95 -37.44
CA GLU A 16 -5.16 11.72 -36.98
C GLU A 16 -4.77 12.92 -36.05
N PRO A 17 -3.87 12.78 -35.06
CA PRO A 17 -3.37 13.91 -34.28
C PRO A 17 -2.19 14.62 -34.98
N GLU A 18 -2.27 15.95 -35.11
CA GLU A 18 -1.17 16.82 -35.58
C GLU A 18 0.02 16.79 -34.60
N GLU A 19 1.23 16.63 -35.16
CA GLU A 19 2.50 16.61 -34.44
C GLU A 19 2.90 18.01 -33.95
N THR A 20 3.14 18.16 -32.65
CA THR A 20 3.85 19.32 -32.09
C THR A 20 5.37 19.10 -32.12
N PRO A 21 6.18 20.12 -32.43
CA PRO A 21 7.61 19.97 -32.68
C PRO A 21 8.40 19.63 -31.42
N ILE A 22 9.22 18.59 -31.54
CA ILE A 22 10.18 18.13 -30.53
C ILE A 22 11.28 19.19 -30.37
N THR A 23 11.37 19.76 -29.18
CA THR A 23 12.52 20.54 -28.74
C THR A 23 13.68 19.57 -28.49
N THR A 24 14.83 19.88 -29.08
CA THR A 24 16.06 19.10 -29.04
C THR A 24 16.67 19.17 -27.64
N GLU A 25 16.44 18.13 -26.85
CA GLU A 25 17.22 17.86 -25.65
C GLU A 25 18.44 17.01 -26.03
N LYS A 26 19.60 17.43 -25.53
CA LYS A 26 20.91 16.85 -25.82
C LYS A 26 20.95 15.38 -25.39
N GLU A 27 21.54 14.54 -26.23
CA GLU A 27 21.96 13.18 -25.86
C GLU A 27 23.00 13.29 -24.73
N GLU A 28 22.57 13.10 -23.48
CA GLU A 28 23.47 12.70 -22.40
C GLU A 28 23.54 11.16 -22.41
N GLU A 29 24.73 10.66 -22.72
CA GLU A 29 25.10 9.25 -22.61
C GLU A 29 24.62 8.68 -21.26
N PRO A 30 23.96 7.50 -21.25
CA PRO A 30 23.41 6.94 -20.03
C PRO A 30 24.54 6.70 -19.01
N HIS A 31 24.38 7.28 -17.82
CA HIS A 31 25.25 6.97 -16.68
C HIS A 31 25.37 5.45 -16.50
N PRO A 32 26.58 4.91 -16.32
CA PRO A 32 26.76 3.48 -16.20
C PRO A 32 25.97 2.97 -15.00
N LEU A 33 25.04 2.05 -15.28
CA LEU A 33 24.30 1.31 -14.27
C LEU A 33 25.32 0.71 -13.30
N ILE A 34 25.16 1.05 -12.01
CA ILE A 34 25.88 0.37 -10.93
C ILE A 34 25.65 -1.12 -11.17
N LYS A 35 26.74 -1.87 -11.35
CA LYS A 35 26.68 -3.32 -11.56
C LYS A 35 25.77 -3.90 -10.48
N GLU A 36 24.64 -4.43 -10.91
CA GLU A 36 23.79 -5.25 -10.06
C GLU A 36 24.71 -6.27 -9.41
N ALA A 37 24.76 -6.26 -8.07
CA ALA A 37 25.43 -7.32 -7.35
C ALA A 37 24.76 -8.61 -7.81
N THR A 38 25.55 -9.47 -8.45
CA THR A 38 25.15 -10.81 -8.88
C THR A 38 24.42 -11.48 -7.73
N VAL A 39 23.16 -11.86 -7.98
CA VAL A 39 22.23 -12.47 -7.01
C VAL A 39 22.73 -13.84 -6.49
N ASP A 40 23.90 -14.28 -6.96
CA ASP A 40 24.45 -15.62 -6.78
C ASP A 40 25.26 -15.84 -5.49
N GLU A 41 25.45 -14.83 -4.63
CA GLU A 41 26.08 -14.99 -3.31
C GLU A 41 25.15 -14.73 -2.11
N ILE A 42 23.84 -14.77 -2.32
CA ILE A 42 22.92 -15.04 -1.22
C ILE A 42 22.72 -16.56 -1.20
N ILE A 43 23.24 -17.22 -0.18
CA ILE A 43 22.91 -18.62 0.13
C ILE A 43 21.39 -18.67 0.31
N LYS A 44 20.65 -18.96 -0.77
CA LYS A 44 19.22 -19.27 -0.68
C LYS A 44 19.15 -20.63 0.00
N PRO A 45 18.66 -20.75 1.25
CA PRO A 45 18.40 -22.06 1.82
C PRO A 45 17.43 -22.78 0.88
N LYS A 46 17.67 -24.06 0.61
CA LYS A 46 16.70 -24.90 -0.10
C LYS A 46 15.41 -24.85 0.70
N THR A 47 14.44 -24.08 0.22
CA THR A 47 13.09 -24.09 0.77
C THR A 47 12.44 -25.33 0.20
N GLU A 48 12.47 -26.42 0.95
CA GLU A 48 11.68 -27.61 0.62
C GLU A 48 10.20 -27.19 0.64
N VAL A 49 9.47 -27.51 -0.42
CA VAL A 49 8.01 -27.31 -0.46
C VAL A 49 7.41 -28.30 0.53
N ILE A 50 7.05 -27.81 1.71
CA ILE A 50 6.39 -28.60 2.75
C ILE A 50 4.93 -28.75 2.34
N ASP A 51 4.50 -30.00 2.14
CA ASP A 51 3.09 -30.35 1.97
C ASP A 51 2.30 -29.88 3.20
N PRO A 52 1.33 -28.96 3.06
CA PRO A 52 0.59 -28.40 4.19
C PRO A 52 -0.25 -29.45 4.95
N ASP A 53 -0.52 -30.60 4.34
CA ASP A 53 -1.34 -31.66 4.94
C ASP A 53 -0.50 -32.78 5.58
N ALA A 54 0.83 -32.75 5.44
CA ALA A 54 1.70 -33.67 6.15
C ALA A 54 1.71 -33.32 7.64
N LYS A 55 1.28 -34.25 8.50
CA LYS A 55 1.44 -34.15 9.96
C LYS A 55 2.93 -34.21 10.33
N VAL A 56 3.66 -33.12 10.13
CA VAL A 56 5.03 -32.96 10.62
C VAL A 56 4.95 -32.85 12.14
N SER A 57 5.65 -33.72 12.85
CA SER A 57 5.74 -33.60 14.30
C SER A 57 6.43 -32.29 14.66
N VAL A 58 5.92 -31.58 15.67
CA VAL A 58 6.47 -30.31 16.18
C VAL A 58 7.97 -30.40 16.51
N HIS A 59 8.44 -31.60 16.87
CA HIS A 59 9.85 -31.89 17.09
C HIS A 59 10.69 -31.80 15.81
N ALA A 60 10.19 -32.30 14.69
CA ALA A 60 10.92 -32.34 13.42
C ALA A 60 11.10 -30.94 12.80
N THR A 61 10.20 -29.99 13.06
CA THR A 61 10.37 -28.59 12.60
C THR A 61 11.43 -27.87 13.42
N MET A 62 11.45 -28.05 14.74
CA MET A 62 12.45 -27.48 15.64
C MET A 62 13.87 -27.97 15.31
N GLU A 63 14.05 -29.27 15.11
CA GLU A 63 15.35 -29.85 14.75
C GLU A 63 15.88 -29.32 13.41
N LYS A 64 15.01 -29.24 12.40
CA LYS A 64 15.35 -28.63 11.10
C LYS A 64 15.75 -27.16 11.24
N ALA A 65 15.09 -26.40 12.11
CA ALA A 65 15.45 -25.01 12.37
C ALA A 65 16.84 -24.86 13.00
N ILE A 66 17.20 -25.75 13.93
CA ILE A 66 18.51 -25.78 14.58
C ILE A 66 19.62 -26.18 13.60
N GLU A 67 19.37 -27.17 12.75
CA GLU A 67 20.32 -27.59 11.71
C GLU A 67 20.58 -26.45 10.70
N ASN A 68 19.52 -25.75 10.28
CA ASN A 68 19.65 -24.57 9.44
C ASN A 68 20.45 -23.46 10.12
N TYR A 69 20.25 -23.23 11.43
CA TYR A 69 21.01 -22.24 12.20
C TYR A 69 22.50 -22.57 12.26
N ARG A 70 22.86 -23.84 12.53
CA ARG A 70 24.26 -24.30 12.50
C ARG A 70 24.89 -24.08 11.14
N ARG A 71 24.18 -24.47 10.07
CA ARG A 71 24.65 -24.32 8.69
C ARG A 71 24.90 -22.86 8.30
N ILE A 72 24.08 -21.93 8.80
CA ILE A 72 24.26 -20.48 8.56
C ILE A 72 25.49 -19.94 9.30
N LYS A 73 25.74 -20.42 10.53
CA LYS A 73 26.87 -19.98 11.37
C LYS A 73 28.20 -20.59 10.98
N GLU A 74 28.21 -21.84 10.51
CA GLU A 74 29.42 -22.54 10.05
C GLU A 74 29.92 -22.02 8.69
N GLY A 75 29.06 -21.45 7.84
CA GLY A 75 29.50 -20.76 6.62
C GLY A 75 30.52 -21.54 5.76
N LYS A 76 31.55 -20.85 5.26
CA LYS A 76 32.68 -21.42 4.47
C LYS A 76 33.95 -21.68 5.33
N GLU A 77 33.97 -21.33 6.62
CA GLU A 77 35.15 -21.42 7.50
C GLU A 77 34.83 -22.25 8.75
N GLU A 78 35.69 -23.22 9.08
CA GLU A 78 35.54 -24.05 10.27
C GLU A 78 35.71 -23.20 11.54
N LEU A 79 34.67 -23.15 12.37
CA LEU A 79 34.64 -22.40 13.62
C LEU A 79 35.67 -22.94 14.62
N THR A 80 36.31 -22.03 15.36
CA THR A 80 37.25 -22.35 16.44
C THR A 80 36.52 -23.12 17.55
N GLU A 81 37.20 -23.99 18.33
CA GLU A 81 36.58 -24.78 19.42
C GLU A 81 35.71 -23.93 20.39
N LYS A 82 36.14 -22.69 20.67
CA LYS A 82 35.40 -21.75 21.51
C LYS A 82 34.10 -21.25 20.88
N GLU A 83 34.07 -21.12 19.56
CA GLU A 83 32.89 -20.67 18.81
C GLU A 83 31.89 -21.82 18.64
N GLN A 84 32.38 -23.07 18.55
CA GLN A 84 31.54 -24.26 18.56
C GLN A 84 30.81 -24.44 19.90
N GLU A 85 31.50 -24.23 21.03
CA GLU A 85 30.87 -24.26 22.36
C GLU A 85 29.80 -23.17 22.55
N VAL A 86 30.02 -21.98 21.98
CA VAL A 86 29.02 -20.90 22.02
C VAL A 86 27.82 -21.27 21.14
N LEU A 87 28.07 -21.82 19.96
CA LEU A 87 27.02 -22.26 19.04
C LEU A 87 26.16 -23.37 19.64
N GLU A 88 26.77 -24.34 20.34
CA GLU A 88 26.05 -25.42 21.01
C GLU A 88 25.15 -24.89 22.13
N LYS A 89 25.66 -23.98 22.96
CA LYS A 89 24.87 -23.30 24.00
C LYS A 89 23.70 -22.51 23.41
N GLU A 90 23.89 -21.84 22.27
CA GLU A 90 22.81 -21.14 21.57
C GLU A 90 21.76 -22.11 21.01
N CYS A 91 22.19 -23.25 20.44
CA CYS A 91 21.28 -24.28 19.94
C CYS A 91 20.46 -24.92 21.06
N GLU A 92 21.06 -25.18 22.22
CA GLU A 92 20.34 -25.66 23.40
C GLU A 92 19.34 -24.62 23.91
N ALA A 93 19.70 -23.34 23.93
CA ALA A 93 18.77 -22.27 24.28
C ALA A 93 17.57 -22.21 23.32
N ILE A 94 17.77 -22.46 22.03
CA ILE A 94 16.68 -22.54 21.04
C ILE A 94 15.78 -23.75 21.32
N ARG A 95 16.33 -24.93 21.66
CA ARG A 95 15.56 -26.14 22.01
C ARG A 95 14.67 -25.96 23.24
N GLN A 96 15.14 -25.20 24.22
CA GLN A 96 14.41 -24.97 25.47
C GLN A 96 13.36 -23.86 25.38
N ARG A 97 13.32 -23.10 24.28
CA ARG A 97 12.27 -22.09 24.08
C ARG A 97 10.93 -22.79 23.84
N GLU A 98 9.91 -22.33 24.54
CA GLU A 98 8.53 -22.73 24.27
C GLU A 98 8.11 -22.19 22.90
N ILE A 99 7.59 -23.08 22.05
CA ILE A 99 7.01 -22.71 20.77
C ILE A 99 5.62 -22.13 21.07
N ILE A 100 5.43 -20.85 20.77
CA ILE A 100 4.13 -20.20 20.89
C ILE A 100 3.38 -20.47 19.58
N ASP A 101 2.47 -21.45 19.60
CA ASP A 101 1.58 -21.77 18.47
C ASP A 101 0.29 -20.93 18.47
N VAL A 102 0.18 -19.98 19.40
CA VAL A 102 -1.04 -19.17 19.55
C VAL A 102 -0.96 -17.98 18.61
N ASP A 103 -1.89 -17.95 17.65
CA ASP A 103 -2.19 -16.73 16.90
C ASP A 103 -2.75 -15.71 17.91
N GLU A 104 -1.93 -14.73 18.29
CA GLU A 104 -2.34 -13.66 19.20
C GLU A 104 -3.50 -12.91 18.56
N GLN A 105 -4.71 -13.18 19.04
CA GLN A 105 -5.92 -12.47 18.65
C GLN A 105 -5.72 -10.99 18.99
N ASN A 106 -5.41 -10.19 17.98
CA ASN A 106 -5.21 -8.76 18.17
C ASN A 106 -6.58 -8.09 18.34
N GLU A 107 -6.81 -7.49 19.49
CA GLU A 107 -8.04 -6.73 19.72
C GLU A 107 -7.96 -5.41 18.94
N ILE A 108 -9.02 -5.08 18.21
CA ILE A 108 -9.09 -3.84 17.41
C ILE A 108 -9.16 -2.65 18.38
N ILE A 109 -8.15 -1.79 18.34
CA ILE A 109 -8.05 -0.60 19.17
C ILE A 109 -8.17 0.67 18.31
N GLU A 110 -8.91 1.66 18.83
CA GLU A 110 -8.92 3.02 18.28
C GLU A 110 -7.70 3.80 18.78
N LEU A 111 -6.81 4.13 17.86
CA LEU A 111 -5.61 4.93 18.13
C LEU A 111 -6.01 6.41 18.17
N SER A 112 -5.98 7.04 19.35
CA SER A 112 -6.28 8.46 19.51
C SER A 112 -5.25 9.15 20.41
N ASP A 113 -4.30 9.89 19.80
CA ASP A 113 -3.36 10.76 20.52
C ASP A 113 -3.65 12.24 20.22
N GLY A 114 -4.84 12.70 20.60
CA GLY A 114 -5.27 14.10 20.39
C GLY A 114 -5.31 14.54 18.92
N ASN A 115 -4.99 15.81 18.64
CA ASN A 115 -4.97 16.40 17.28
C ASN A 115 -3.81 15.91 16.38
N LYS A 116 -3.11 14.83 16.75
CA LYS A 116 -2.01 14.30 15.95
C LYS A 116 -2.45 13.09 15.12
N ILE A 117 -2.21 13.19 13.82
CA ILE A 117 -2.34 12.06 12.90
C ILE A 117 -1.19 11.10 13.16
N LEU A 118 -1.50 9.92 13.70
CA LEU A 118 -0.55 8.84 13.98
C LEU A 118 -0.40 7.91 12.78
N MET A 119 -1.49 7.75 12.03
CA MET A 119 -1.56 6.82 10.91
C MET A 119 -1.38 7.53 9.57
N GLY A 120 -0.33 7.17 8.83
CA GLY A 120 -0.08 7.65 7.47
C GLY A 120 0.42 9.10 7.39
N PRO A 121 0.48 9.70 6.19
CA PRO A 121 0.94 11.07 6.02
C PRO A 121 -0.05 12.07 6.65
N PRO A 122 0.41 13.23 7.15
CA PRO A 122 -0.45 14.24 7.77
C PRO A 122 -1.33 15.00 6.76
N THR A 123 -1.17 14.73 5.47
CA THR A 123 -1.95 15.31 4.37
C THR A 123 -3.00 14.32 3.85
N LEU A 124 -4.02 14.85 3.20
CA LEU A 124 -5.01 14.06 2.47
C LEU A 124 -4.36 13.34 1.29
N THR A 125 -4.51 12.02 1.23
CA THR A 125 -4.07 11.25 0.08
C THR A 125 -4.96 11.52 -1.14
N ARG A 126 -4.42 11.30 -2.35
CA ARG A 126 -5.20 11.44 -3.59
C ARG A 126 -6.46 10.57 -3.60
N PHE A 127 -6.41 9.40 -2.97
CA PHE A 127 -7.52 8.44 -2.91
C PHE A 127 -8.60 8.90 -1.93
N GLU A 128 -8.19 9.41 -0.76
CA GLU A 128 -9.12 10.00 0.20
C GLU A 128 -9.80 11.23 -0.41
N LYS A 129 -9.04 12.13 -1.03
CA LYS A 129 -9.57 13.31 -1.73
C LYS A 129 -10.60 12.91 -2.79
N ALA A 130 -10.27 11.94 -3.65
CA ALA A 130 -11.17 11.43 -4.68
C ALA A 130 -12.44 10.77 -4.09
N ARG A 131 -12.30 10.01 -3.00
CA ARG A 131 -13.44 9.36 -2.35
C ARG A 131 -14.40 10.37 -1.75
N ILE A 132 -13.87 11.41 -1.10
CA ILE A 132 -14.64 12.48 -0.47
C ILE A 132 -15.42 13.27 -1.53
N MET A 133 -14.75 13.75 -2.59
CA MET A 133 -15.41 14.52 -3.64
C MET A 133 -16.51 13.70 -4.35
N GLY A 134 -16.29 12.40 -4.56
CA GLY A 134 -17.25 11.52 -5.20
C GLY A 134 -18.48 11.28 -4.34
N ALA A 135 -18.28 10.96 -3.06
CA ALA A 135 -19.38 10.79 -2.10
C ALA A 135 -20.18 12.09 -1.94
N ARG A 136 -19.49 13.24 -1.86
CA ARG A 136 -20.15 14.53 -1.71
C ARG A 136 -20.89 14.97 -2.99
N ALA A 137 -20.30 14.76 -4.17
CA ALA A 137 -20.98 15.01 -5.43
C ALA A 137 -22.27 14.18 -5.56
N LEU A 138 -22.23 12.91 -5.11
CA LEU A 138 -23.42 12.07 -5.05
C LEU A 138 -24.47 12.66 -4.12
N GLN A 139 -24.11 13.07 -2.90
CA GLN A 139 -25.05 13.72 -1.98
C GLN A 139 -25.72 14.96 -2.60
N LEU A 140 -24.95 15.82 -3.25
CA LEU A 140 -25.46 17.02 -3.93
C LEU A 140 -26.42 16.67 -5.08
N SER A 141 -26.10 15.63 -5.85
CA SER A 141 -26.99 15.13 -6.92
C SER A 141 -28.33 14.60 -6.40
N LEU A 142 -28.36 14.10 -5.15
CA LEU A 142 -29.56 13.68 -4.45
C LEU A 142 -30.32 14.84 -3.78
N GLY A 143 -29.90 16.08 -4.01
CA GLY A 143 -30.55 17.28 -3.48
C GLY A 143 -30.10 17.69 -2.07
N ALA A 144 -28.99 17.17 -1.57
CA ALA A 144 -28.41 17.66 -0.32
C ALA A 144 -28.00 19.13 -0.45
N PRO A 145 -28.17 19.96 0.61
CA PRO A 145 -27.80 21.37 0.56
C PRO A 145 -26.26 21.54 0.50
N PRO A 146 -25.75 22.48 -0.31
CA PRO A 146 -24.34 22.86 -0.30
C PRO A 146 -24.00 23.70 0.95
N PHE A 147 -22.76 23.60 1.42
CA PHE A 147 -22.21 24.36 2.55
C PHE A 147 -21.56 25.69 2.13
N ILE A 148 -21.36 25.89 0.83
CA ILE A 148 -20.87 27.14 0.25
C ILE A 148 -21.95 27.75 -0.65
N ASP A 149 -21.86 29.07 -0.86
CA ASP A 149 -22.67 29.74 -1.87
C ASP A 149 -22.27 29.23 -3.26
N ILE A 150 -23.26 28.84 -4.07
CA ILE A 150 -23.03 28.29 -5.41
C ILE A 150 -22.57 29.42 -6.33
N PRO A 151 -21.31 29.45 -6.78
CA PRO A 151 -20.86 30.45 -7.74
C PRO A 151 -21.49 30.12 -9.10
N VAL A 152 -21.77 31.15 -9.90
CA VAL A 152 -22.37 31.01 -11.24
C VAL A 152 -21.55 30.09 -12.18
N SER A 153 -20.26 29.89 -11.87
CA SER A 153 -19.35 29.00 -12.60
C SER A 153 -19.43 27.51 -12.24
N ALA A 154 -20.04 27.14 -11.11
CA ALA A 154 -20.16 25.74 -10.69
C ALA A 154 -21.47 25.16 -11.24
N ALA A 155 -21.40 24.53 -12.41
CA ALA A 155 -22.56 23.93 -13.06
C ALA A 155 -22.83 22.49 -12.60
N THR A 156 -21.80 21.77 -12.14
CA THR A 156 -21.89 20.34 -11.80
C THR A 156 -21.77 20.11 -10.30
N SER A 157 -22.47 19.09 -9.77
CA SER A 157 -22.32 18.63 -8.39
C SER A 157 -20.87 18.32 -7.99
N LEU A 158 -20.05 17.88 -8.95
CA LEU A 158 -18.62 17.63 -8.74
C LEU A 158 -17.82 18.93 -8.55
N ASP A 159 -18.15 19.98 -9.29
CA ASP A 159 -17.47 21.28 -9.17
C ASP A 159 -17.77 21.91 -7.80
N ILE A 160 -19.02 21.77 -7.34
CA ILE A 160 -19.44 22.21 -6.01
C ILE A 160 -18.70 21.42 -4.93
N SER A 161 -18.64 20.08 -5.04
CA SER A 161 -17.95 19.26 -4.04
C SER A 161 -16.44 19.53 -3.98
N MET A 162 -15.82 19.86 -5.12
CA MET A 162 -14.41 20.25 -5.17
C MET A 162 -14.16 21.55 -4.39
N LYS A 163 -14.99 22.58 -4.63
CA LYS A 163 -14.90 23.86 -3.91
C LYS A 163 -15.19 23.73 -2.42
N GLU A 164 -16.16 22.89 -2.04
CA GLU A 164 -16.44 22.61 -0.62
C GLU A 164 -15.27 21.90 0.08
N LEU A 165 -14.60 20.98 -0.63
CA LEU A 165 -13.45 20.25 -0.11
C LEU A 165 -12.23 21.17 0.04
N GLU A 166 -12.01 22.08 -0.91
CA GLU A 166 -10.99 23.13 -0.83
C GLU A 166 -11.23 24.08 0.34
N ALA A 167 -12.49 24.48 0.56
CA ALA A 167 -12.89 25.29 1.71
C ALA A 167 -12.91 24.51 3.05
N ARG A 168 -12.73 23.18 3.02
CA ARG A 168 -12.77 22.28 4.19
C ARG A 168 -14.04 22.39 5.04
N VAL A 169 -15.17 22.73 4.42
CA VAL A 169 -16.46 22.90 5.11
C VAL A 169 -17.27 21.61 5.22
N ILE A 170 -16.83 20.53 4.58
CA ILE A 170 -17.53 19.25 4.58
C ILE A 170 -17.35 18.58 5.96
N PRO A 171 -18.44 18.33 6.72
CA PRO A 171 -18.36 17.73 8.05
C PRO A 171 -18.17 16.21 7.94
N ILE A 172 -16.95 15.77 7.67
CA ILE A 172 -16.58 14.35 7.53
C ILE A 172 -15.35 13.99 8.35
N THR A 173 -15.29 12.72 8.73
CA THR A 173 -14.18 12.10 9.45
C THR A 173 -13.67 10.92 8.62
N ILE A 174 -12.35 10.82 8.46
CA ILE A 174 -11.69 9.76 7.70
C ILE A 174 -11.21 8.70 8.67
N ARG A 175 -11.62 7.46 8.46
CA ARG A 175 -11.09 6.31 9.21
C ARG A 175 -9.96 5.67 8.42
N ARG A 176 -8.74 5.71 8.94
CA ARG A 176 -7.61 4.92 8.43
C ARG A 176 -7.48 3.63 9.25
N VAL A 177 -7.23 2.50 8.59
CA VAL A 177 -7.16 1.17 9.21
C VAL A 177 -5.81 0.52 8.88
N LEU A 178 -5.15 -0.04 9.89
CA LEU A 178 -3.91 -0.80 9.75
C LEU A 178 -4.18 -2.27 9.42
N PRO A 179 -3.20 -3.02 8.90
CA PRO A 179 -3.35 -4.46 8.62
C PRO A 179 -3.73 -5.30 9.84
N ASN A 180 -3.39 -4.84 11.05
CA ASN A 180 -3.77 -5.48 12.32
C ASN A 180 -5.21 -5.18 12.76
N GLY A 181 -5.97 -4.37 12.00
CA GLY A 181 -7.34 -3.99 12.30
C GLY A 181 -7.50 -2.70 13.11
N ASN A 182 -6.43 -2.20 13.74
CA ASN A 182 -6.47 -0.94 14.50
C ASN A 182 -6.80 0.22 13.57
N PHE A 183 -7.57 1.19 14.06
CA PHE A 183 -8.01 2.31 13.26
C PHE A 183 -7.84 3.65 13.97
N GLN A 184 -7.78 4.72 13.18
CA GLN A 184 -7.78 6.09 13.67
C GLN A 184 -8.86 6.89 12.92
N ASN A 185 -9.73 7.57 13.65
CA ASN A 185 -10.70 8.50 13.10
C ASN A 185 -10.10 9.92 13.08
N ILE A 186 -9.92 10.48 11.90
CA ILE A 186 -9.26 11.78 11.68
C ILE A 186 -10.28 12.76 11.09
N PRO A 187 -10.68 13.81 11.82
CA PRO A 187 -11.51 14.89 11.28
C PRO A 187 -10.85 15.61 10.10
N LEU A 188 -11.64 16.07 9.13
CA LEU A 188 -11.11 16.81 7.98
C LEU A 188 -10.32 18.08 8.38
N SER A 189 -10.69 18.69 9.51
CA SER A 189 -10.03 19.87 10.08
C SER A 189 -8.57 19.65 10.45
N ASP A 190 -8.18 18.42 10.77
CA ASP A 190 -6.90 18.11 11.39
C ASP A 190 -5.80 17.84 10.36
N PHE A 191 -6.16 17.71 9.08
CA PHE A 191 -5.21 17.52 7.99
C PHE A 191 -4.45 18.81 7.68
N LYS A 192 -3.15 18.68 7.39
CA LYS A 192 -2.32 19.81 6.92
C LYS A 192 -2.60 20.10 5.44
N GLU A 193 -2.48 21.38 5.06
CA GLU A 193 -2.50 21.83 3.65
C GLU A 193 -1.28 21.32 2.86
#